data_AF-A0A2H3GKG1-F1
#
_entry.id   AF-A0A2H3GKG1-F1
#
_cell.length_a   1.000
_cell.length_b   1.000
_cell.length_c   1.000
_cell.angle_alpha   90.00
_cell.angle_beta   90.00
_cell.angle_gamma   90.00
#
_symmetry.space_group_name_H-M   'P 1'
#
loop_
_entity.id
_entity.type
_entity.pdbx_description
1 polymer ?
#
loop_
_entity_poly.entity_id
_entity_poly.type
_entity_poly.pdbx_seq_one_letter_code
_entity_poly.pdbx_strand_id
1 'polypeptide(L)'
;MSWTAYEGPITYFDIPFDHVRWTYDTAEGKIQSPWTGRDSDSTSGSLHTGELNGRIDLTAQAREISNLGLAEAQGKVIYDEGTSPPNVRTLCVIVGSEKPKIEGHGIQDLEHYVLLVTPSNNLGDGVYRRVGVGMLSESWVDMSKPGLRVHIS
;
A
#
# COMPACT_ATOMS: atom_id res chain seq x y z
N MET A 1 -6.59 28.98 -8.92
CA MET A 1 -5.36 28.43 -8.32
C MET A 1 -5.31 26.97 -8.73
N SER A 2 -4.32 26.61 -9.55
CA SER A 2 -4.25 25.30 -10.22
C SER A 2 -3.75 24.24 -9.25
N TRP A 3 -4.52 23.16 -9.09
CA TRP A 3 -4.09 21.92 -8.47
C TRP A 3 -3.24 21.19 -9.51
N THR A 4 -1.96 21.56 -9.65
CA THR A 4 -1.06 20.84 -10.56
C THR A 4 -0.81 19.46 -10.00
N ALA A 5 -1.41 18.50 -10.68
CA ALA A 5 -1.36 17.08 -10.44
C ALA A 5 0.07 16.56 -10.47
N TYR A 6 0.33 15.57 -9.62
CA TYR A 6 1.52 14.73 -9.62
C TYR A 6 1.90 14.33 -11.05
N GLU A 7 3.11 14.66 -11.49
CA GLU A 7 3.68 14.18 -12.74
C GLU A 7 4.26 12.77 -12.52
N GLY A 8 3.38 11.78 -12.56
CA GLY A 8 3.71 10.37 -12.61
C GLY A 8 2.46 9.58 -13.01
N PRO A 9 2.56 8.48 -13.78
CA PRO A 9 1.40 7.64 -14.04
C PRO A 9 0.99 6.97 -12.74
N ILE A 10 0.04 7.57 -12.01
CA ILE A 10 -0.57 6.90 -10.87
C ILE A 10 -1.42 5.79 -11.47
N THR A 11 -1.03 4.54 -11.25
CA THR A 11 -1.84 3.41 -11.71
C THR A 11 -3.00 3.18 -10.74
N TYR A 12 -4.15 2.82 -11.27
CA TYR A 12 -5.32 2.45 -10.48
C TYR A 12 -5.74 1.03 -10.81
N PHE A 13 -6.30 0.35 -9.82
CA PHE A 13 -6.94 -0.94 -10.01
C PHE A 13 -8.44 -0.74 -9.79
N ASP A 14 -9.28 -1.28 -10.68
CA ASP A 14 -10.73 -1.29 -10.47
C ASP A 14 -11.05 -2.33 -9.39
N ILE A 15 -11.23 -1.85 -8.16
CA ILE A 15 -11.56 -2.69 -7.01
C ILE A 15 -13.09 -2.74 -6.86
N PRO A 16 -13.73 -3.91 -6.96
CA PRO A 16 -15.17 -4.03 -6.77
C PRO A 16 -15.53 -3.83 -5.29
N PHE A 17 -15.99 -2.61 -4.94
CA PHE A 17 -16.22 -2.18 -3.56
C PHE A 17 -17.04 -3.16 -2.69
N ASP A 18 -18.01 -3.88 -3.25
CA ASP A 18 -18.89 -4.79 -2.48
C ASP A 18 -18.23 -6.15 -2.15
N HIS A 19 -17.14 -6.50 -2.84
CA HIS A 19 -16.49 -7.82 -2.68
C HIS A 19 -15.18 -7.76 -1.90
N VAL A 20 -14.83 -6.60 -1.34
CA VAL A 20 -13.56 -6.40 -0.63
C VAL A 20 -13.74 -6.26 0.88
N ARG A 21 -12.86 -6.93 1.62
CA ARG A 21 -12.60 -6.73 3.04
C ARG A 21 -11.41 -5.79 3.18
N TRP A 22 -11.66 -4.55 3.58
CA TRP A 22 -10.61 -3.55 3.79
C TRP A 22 -9.78 -3.84 5.05
N THR A 23 -8.47 -3.61 4.99
CA THR A 23 -7.50 -3.95 6.05
C THR A 23 -6.92 -2.73 6.78
N TYR A 24 -7.57 -1.56 6.67
CA TYR A 24 -7.10 -0.30 7.24
C TYR A 24 -6.75 -0.39 8.74
N ASP A 25 -7.59 -1.08 9.51
CA ASP A 25 -7.43 -1.22 10.96
C ASP A 25 -6.98 -2.63 11.41
N THR A 26 -6.69 -3.52 10.47
CA THR A 26 -6.26 -4.89 10.79
C THR A 26 -4.74 -5.00 10.84
N ALA A 27 -4.22 -6.03 11.53
CA ALA A 27 -2.77 -6.27 11.60
C ALA A 27 -2.13 -6.62 10.24
N GLU A 28 -2.96 -6.95 9.25
CA GLU A 28 -2.53 -7.31 7.89
C GLU A 28 -2.01 -6.11 7.12
N GLY A 29 -2.76 -4.99 7.13
CA GLY A 29 -2.43 -3.75 6.41
C GLY A 29 -2.05 -2.57 7.31
N LYS A 30 -2.81 -2.36 8.41
CA LYS A 30 -2.70 -1.26 9.39
C LYS A 30 -2.22 0.04 8.74
N ILE A 31 -3.06 0.59 7.86
CA ILE A 31 -2.76 1.81 7.11
C ILE A 31 -3.25 3.00 7.93
N GLN A 32 -2.33 3.85 8.34
CA GLN A 32 -2.60 5.05 9.13
C GLN A 32 -2.40 6.30 8.28
N SER A 33 -3.45 7.12 8.25
CA SER A 33 -3.48 8.37 7.52
C SER A 33 -2.49 9.38 8.14
N PRO A 34 -1.84 10.23 7.31
CA PRO A 34 -1.07 11.37 7.82
C PRO A 34 -1.90 12.31 8.71
N TRP A 35 -3.24 12.30 8.57
CA TRP A 35 -4.15 13.23 9.25
C TRP A 35 -4.78 12.69 10.54
N THR A 36 -4.58 11.40 10.89
CA THR A 36 -5.21 10.79 12.08
C THR A 36 -4.62 11.24 13.43
N GLY A 37 -3.62 12.12 13.44
CA GLY A 37 -2.98 12.66 14.65
C GLY A 37 -3.30 14.12 14.98
N ARG A 38 -4.22 14.77 14.26
CA ARG A 38 -4.55 16.18 14.45
C ARG A 38 -5.97 16.28 15.02
N ASP A 39 -6.02 16.48 16.33
CA ASP A 39 -7.16 16.97 17.15
C ASP A 39 -7.80 15.97 18.13
N SER A 40 -7.22 15.89 19.33
CA SER A 40 -8.01 15.96 20.58
C SER A 40 -7.31 16.92 21.52
N ASP A 41 -7.34 18.19 21.13
CA ASP A 41 -7.54 19.37 21.98
C ASP A 41 -7.07 20.61 21.24
N SER A 42 -7.97 21.20 20.44
CA SER A 42 -8.22 22.65 20.45
C SER A 42 -9.05 23.03 19.22
N THR A 43 -10.20 23.60 19.50
CA THR A 43 -10.96 24.45 18.58
C THR A 43 -10.07 25.55 18.00
N SER A 44 -9.49 25.33 16.82
CA SER A 44 -9.12 26.43 15.94
C SER A 44 -8.86 25.90 14.53
N GLY A 45 -9.75 26.26 13.60
CA GLY A 45 -9.54 26.12 12.16
C GLY A 45 -8.42 27.04 11.70
N SER A 46 -7.19 26.68 12.04
CA SER A 46 -6.01 27.40 11.63
C SER A 46 -5.04 26.46 10.93
N LEU A 47 -5.12 26.49 9.60
CA LEU A 47 -4.06 26.02 8.72
C LEU A 47 -2.87 26.97 8.90
N HIS A 48 -2.09 26.78 9.96
CA HIS A 48 -0.75 27.34 10.03
C HIS A 48 0.12 26.56 9.06
N THR A 49 0.42 27.15 7.91
CA THR A 49 1.51 26.75 7.01
C THR A 49 2.87 27.28 7.48
N GLY A 50 2.96 27.71 8.74
CA GLY A 50 4.19 28.20 9.37
C GLY A 50 4.54 27.27 10.50
N GLU A 51 5.71 26.65 10.41
CA GLU A 51 6.25 25.64 11.31
C GLU A 51 5.56 24.28 11.23
N LEU A 52 6.18 23.37 10.48
CA LEU A 52 6.59 22.04 10.90
C LEU A 52 7.32 21.41 9.70
N ASN A 53 8.43 20.72 9.94
CA ASN A 53 8.93 19.66 9.07
C ASN A 53 7.92 18.49 9.05
N GLY A 54 6.63 18.79 8.82
CA GLY A 54 5.51 17.88 8.91
C GLY A 54 5.46 17.06 7.65
N ARG A 55 6.20 15.95 7.66
CA ARG A 55 6.22 15.01 6.55
C ARG A 55 4.84 14.38 6.38
N ILE A 56 4.24 14.52 5.20
CA ILE A 56 2.92 13.98 4.87
C ILE A 56 3.12 12.53 4.41
N ASP A 57 3.46 11.64 5.33
CA ASP A 57 3.65 10.22 5.02
C ASP A 57 2.48 9.37 5.47
N LEU A 58 2.09 8.42 4.64
CA LEU A 58 1.21 7.33 5.03
C LEU A 58 2.02 6.28 5.79
N THR A 59 1.58 5.88 6.98
CA THR A 59 2.25 4.80 7.73
C THR A 59 1.51 3.49 7.47
N ALA A 60 2.23 2.42 7.13
CA ALA A 60 1.60 1.13 6.82
C ALA A 60 2.46 -0.07 7.24
N GLN A 61 1.86 -1.26 7.24
CA GLN A 61 2.57 -2.53 7.41
C GLN A 61 2.90 -3.13 6.04
N ALA A 62 4.18 -3.14 5.69
CA ALA A 62 4.69 -3.75 4.48
C ALA A 62 5.15 -5.19 4.72
N ARG A 63 4.99 -6.06 3.72
CA ARG A 63 5.28 -7.48 3.76
C ARG A 63 6.12 -7.93 2.57
N GLU A 64 6.87 -9.00 2.78
CA GLU A 64 7.69 -9.60 1.73
C GLU A 64 6.80 -10.35 0.73
N ILE A 65 7.21 -10.31 -0.53
CA ILE A 65 6.55 -11.01 -1.63
C ILE A 65 7.46 -12.14 -2.08
N SER A 66 7.00 -13.38 -1.99
CA SER A 66 7.82 -14.56 -2.27
C SER A 66 7.94 -14.88 -3.76
N ASN A 67 6.94 -14.51 -4.56
CA ASN A 67 6.75 -15.03 -5.92
C ASN A 67 6.61 -13.95 -7.02
N LEU A 68 7.06 -12.71 -6.77
CA LEU A 68 6.88 -11.59 -7.71
C LEU A 68 7.56 -11.82 -9.07
N GLY A 69 8.58 -12.68 -9.15
CA GLY A 69 9.28 -13.03 -10.38
C GLY A 69 8.57 -14.03 -11.30
N LEU A 70 7.45 -14.63 -10.85
CA LEU A 70 6.66 -15.53 -11.69
C LEU A 70 5.88 -14.72 -12.74
N ALA A 71 5.80 -15.24 -13.96
CA ALA A 71 5.04 -14.61 -15.04
C ALA A 71 3.57 -14.36 -14.67
N GLU A 72 2.99 -15.27 -13.88
CA GLU A 72 1.63 -15.13 -13.35
C GLU A 72 1.49 -13.91 -12.42
N ALA A 73 2.47 -13.66 -11.55
CA ALA A 73 2.47 -12.51 -10.65
C ALA A 73 2.68 -11.19 -11.42
N GLN A 74 3.54 -11.21 -12.44
CA GLN A 74 3.77 -10.06 -13.32
C GLN A 74 2.51 -9.66 -14.10
N GLY A 75 1.64 -10.62 -14.46
CA GLY A 75 0.36 -10.35 -15.12
C GLY A 75 -0.71 -9.73 -14.21
N LYS A 76 -0.53 -9.77 -12.88
CA LYS A 76 -1.48 -9.25 -11.88
C LYS A 76 -1.01 -7.96 -11.20
N VAL A 77 0.10 -7.40 -11.68
CA VAL A 77 0.74 -6.20 -11.13
C VAL A 77 0.84 -5.16 -12.23
N ILE A 78 0.66 -3.90 -11.85
CA ILE A 78 0.89 -2.76 -12.72
C ILE A 78 1.85 -1.80 -12.01
N TYR A 79 2.96 -1.51 -12.68
CA TYR A 79 3.98 -0.60 -12.18
C TYR A 79 3.67 0.83 -12.62
N ASP A 80 3.88 1.79 -11.72
CA ASP A 80 3.61 3.21 -11.98
C ASP A 80 4.52 3.76 -13.10
N GLU A 81 5.74 3.25 -13.23
CA GLU A 81 6.67 3.60 -14.33
C GLU A 81 6.53 2.65 -15.55
N GLY A 82 5.52 1.78 -15.57
CA GLY A 82 5.28 0.77 -16.62
C GLY A 82 6.21 -0.44 -16.58
N THR A 83 7.29 -0.39 -15.79
CA THR A 83 8.24 -1.50 -15.61
C THR A 83 8.61 -1.69 -14.14
N SER A 84 8.96 -2.93 -13.78
CA SER A 84 9.48 -3.24 -12.44
C SER A 84 10.77 -2.49 -12.14
N PRO A 85 10.92 -1.88 -10.94
CA PRO A 85 12.17 -1.24 -10.53
C PRO A 85 13.35 -2.23 -10.55
N PRO A 86 14.46 -1.92 -11.25
CA PRO A 86 15.58 -2.85 -11.38
C PRO A 86 16.37 -2.96 -10.07
N ASN A 87 16.67 -4.19 -9.64
CA ASN A 87 17.56 -4.50 -8.52
C ASN A 87 17.16 -3.89 -7.16
N VAL A 88 15.89 -3.52 -6.97
CA VAL A 88 15.39 -3.00 -5.68
C VAL A 88 14.39 -3.99 -5.08
N ARG A 89 14.56 -4.25 -3.79
CA ARG A 89 13.65 -5.11 -3.03
C ARG A 89 12.27 -4.43 -2.95
N THR A 90 11.27 -5.06 -3.56
CA THR A 90 9.88 -4.62 -3.54
C THR A 90 9.13 -5.32 -2.41
N LEU A 91 8.42 -4.54 -1.61
CA LEU A 91 7.48 -5.01 -0.59
C LEU A 91 6.04 -4.71 -1.03
N CYS A 92 5.08 -5.33 -0.37
CA CYS A 92 3.66 -5.03 -0.56
C CYS A 92 3.01 -4.50 0.72
N VAL A 93 2.06 -3.59 0.59
CA VAL A 93 1.11 -3.22 1.65
C VAL A 93 -0.26 -3.75 1.24
N ILE A 94 -0.87 -4.58 2.09
CA ILE A 94 -2.21 -5.10 1.85
C ILE A 94 -3.22 -4.00 2.18
N VAL A 95 -4.01 -3.59 1.19
CA VAL A 95 -5.09 -2.59 1.34
C VAL A 95 -6.44 -3.26 1.60
N GLY A 96 -6.62 -4.44 1.01
CA GLY A 96 -7.81 -5.25 1.19
C GLY A 96 -7.61 -6.67 0.69
N SER A 97 -8.55 -7.54 1.01
CA SER A 97 -8.65 -8.88 0.46
C SER A 97 -10.02 -9.09 -0.16
N GLU A 98 -10.14 -10.02 -1.09
CA GLU A 98 -11.47 -10.53 -1.45
C GLU A 98 -12.20 -11.09 -0.23
N LYS A 99 -13.53 -10.99 -0.21
CA LYS A 99 -14.37 -11.70 0.74
C LYS A 99 -14.44 -13.18 0.33
N PRO A 100 -14.29 -14.13 1.27
CA PRO A 100 -14.41 -15.54 0.95
C PRO A 100 -15.80 -15.86 0.38
N LYS A 101 -15.84 -16.53 -0.77
CA LYS A 101 -17.08 -17.01 -1.37
C LYS A 101 -17.55 -18.24 -0.60
N ILE A 102 -18.67 -18.13 0.11
CA ILE A 102 -19.27 -19.22 0.87
C ILE A 102 -20.05 -20.12 -0.12
N GLU A 103 -19.35 -20.77 -1.05
CA GLU A 103 -19.97 -21.75 -1.96
C GLU A 103 -19.16 -23.04 -1.95
N GLY A 104 -19.41 -23.87 -0.94
CA GLY A 104 -19.37 -25.34 -1.00
C GLY A 104 -18.08 -26.08 -1.37
N HIS A 105 -17.00 -25.44 -1.85
CA HIS A 105 -15.81 -26.11 -2.37
C HIS A 105 -14.53 -25.40 -1.90
N GLY A 106 -13.93 -25.95 -0.84
CA GLY A 106 -12.53 -25.70 -0.44
C GLY A 106 -12.21 -24.29 0.07
N ILE A 107 -11.09 -24.19 0.80
CA ILE A 107 -10.46 -22.90 1.08
C ILE A 107 -9.88 -22.43 -0.27
N GLN A 108 -10.56 -21.51 -0.95
CA GLN A 108 -9.97 -20.81 -2.08
C GLN A 108 -8.84 -19.91 -1.56
N ASP A 109 -7.71 -19.95 -2.26
CA ASP A 109 -6.60 -19.02 -2.05
C ASP A 109 -7.12 -17.62 -2.38
N LEU A 110 -7.21 -16.76 -1.36
CA LEU A 110 -7.80 -15.44 -1.48
C LEU A 110 -6.85 -14.48 -2.17
N GLU A 111 -7.40 -13.55 -2.94
CA GLU A 111 -6.60 -12.49 -3.55
C GLU A 111 -6.57 -11.24 -2.65
N HIS A 112 -5.39 -10.63 -2.56
CA HIS A 112 -5.11 -9.40 -1.86
C HIS A 112 -4.86 -8.26 -2.84
N TYR A 113 -5.55 -7.15 -2.62
CA TYR A 113 -5.26 -5.88 -3.28
C TYR A 113 -4.12 -5.20 -2.54
N VAL A 114 -3.03 -4.92 -3.26
CA VAL A 114 -1.80 -4.42 -2.66
C VAL A 114 -1.27 -3.14 -3.30
N LEU A 115 -0.58 -2.33 -2.51
CA LEU A 115 0.36 -1.33 -2.99
C LEU A 115 1.76 -1.94 -3.03
N LEU A 116 2.49 -1.72 -4.11
CA LEU A 116 3.90 -2.09 -4.21
C LEU A 116 4.77 -0.91 -3.81
N VAL A 117 5.72 -1.17 -2.93
CA VAL A 117 6.59 -0.14 -2.36
C VAL A 117 8.05 -0.57 -2.37
N THR A 118 8.95 0.38 -2.58
CA THR A 118 10.39 0.17 -2.51
C THR A 118 11.03 1.23 -1.63
N PRO A 119 12.20 0.97 -1.00
CA PRO A 119 12.96 1.99 -0.31
C PRO A 119 13.19 3.22 -1.21
N SER A 120 13.03 4.40 -0.64
CA SER A 120 13.35 5.66 -1.31
C SER A 120 14.78 6.05 -1.01
N ASN A 121 15.66 5.98 -2.01
CA ASN A 121 17.07 6.32 -1.86
C ASN A 121 17.30 7.81 -1.50
N ASN A 122 16.29 8.66 -1.68
CA ASN A 122 16.41 10.12 -1.59
C ASN A 122 15.87 10.71 -0.28
N LEU A 123 15.15 9.92 0.54
CA LEU A 123 14.36 10.45 1.67
C LEU A 123 14.80 9.91 3.05
N GLY A 124 15.84 9.09 3.09
CA GLY A 124 16.40 8.52 4.32
C GLY A 124 15.92 7.10 4.63
N ASP A 125 16.51 6.50 5.67
CA ASP A 125 16.19 5.14 6.09
C ASP A 125 14.73 5.01 6.54
N GLY A 126 14.07 3.92 6.13
CA GLY A 126 12.68 3.62 6.49
C GLY A 126 11.62 4.38 5.68
N VAL A 127 12.03 5.19 4.69
CA VAL A 127 11.13 5.83 3.74
C VAL A 127 10.95 4.95 2.52
N TYR A 128 9.70 4.77 2.13
CA TYR A 128 9.32 4.00 0.96
C TYR A 128 8.57 4.90 0.00
N ARG A 129 8.72 4.61 -1.30
CA ARG A 129 7.90 5.20 -2.35
C ARG A 129 7.00 4.12 -2.94
N ARG A 130 5.82 4.53 -3.41
CA ARG A 130 4.97 3.65 -4.21
C ARG A 130 5.60 3.45 -5.59
N VAL A 131 5.55 2.22 -6.09
CA VAL A 131 6.06 1.86 -7.43
C VAL A 131 5.03 1.11 -8.27
N GLY A 132 3.87 0.80 -7.71
CA GLY A 132 2.81 0.10 -8.43
C GLY A 132 1.69 -0.38 -7.51
N VAL A 133 0.77 -1.09 -8.12
CA VAL A 133 -0.37 -1.75 -7.47
C VAL A 133 -0.57 -3.13 -8.06
N GLY A 134 -1.30 -4.00 -7.36
CA GLY A 134 -1.62 -5.29 -7.94
C GLY A 134 -2.55 -6.12 -7.09
N MET A 135 -2.79 -7.33 -7.60
CA MET A 135 -3.58 -8.36 -6.98
C MET A 135 -2.71 -9.59 -6.77
N LEU A 136 -2.39 -9.91 -5.51
CA LEU A 136 -1.51 -11.02 -5.18
C LEU A 136 -2.31 -12.10 -4.46
N SER A 137 -2.04 -13.37 -4.78
CA SER A 137 -2.54 -14.48 -3.97
C SER A 137 -2.01 -14.39 -2.54
N GLU A 138 -2.81 -14.79 -1.56
CA GLU A 138 -2.42 -14.87 -0.14
C GLU A 138 -1.15 -15.69 0.03
N SER A 139 -1.02 -16.81 -0.70
CA SER A 139 0.18 -17.65 -0.68
C SER A 139 1.47 -16.96 -1.14
N TRP A 140 1.37 -15.82 -1.83
CA TRP A 140 2.52 -15.07 -2.34
C TRP A 140 3.03 -14.00 -1.37
N VAL A 141 2.27 -13.71 -0.31
CA VAL A 141 2.64 -12.75 0.73
C VAL A 141 3.15 -13.50 1.95
N ASP A 142 4.33 -13.12 2.47
CA ASP A 142 4.85 -13.73 3.70
C ASP A 142 4.06 -13.23 4.92
N MET A 143 3.04 -14.00 5.30
CA MET A 143 2.22 -13.75 6.49
C MET A 143 2.82 -14.36 7.77
N SER A 144 3.88 -15.17 7.66
CA SER A 144 4.50 -15.85 8.81
C SER A 144 5.27 -14.89 9.73
N LYS A 145 5.73 -13.77 9.18
CA LYS A 145 6.45 -12.73 9.91
C LYS A 145 5.55 -11.52 10.19
N PRO A 146 5.82 -10.78 11.29
CA PRO A 146 5.20 -9.47 11.47
C PRO A 146 5.59 -8.54 10.32
N GLY A 147 4.63 -7.75 9.83
CA GLY A 147 4.89 -6.74 8.80
C GLY A 147 5.85 -5.65 9.29
N LEU A 148 6.66 -5.13 8.37
CA LEU A 148 7.57 -4.02 8.58
C LEU A 148 6.77 -2.70 8.56
N ARG A 149 6.88 -1.90 9.63
CA ARG A 149 6.30 -0.55 9.62
C ARG A 149 7.11 0.34 8.68
N VAL A 150 6.43 0.96 7.72
CA VAL A 150 7.05 1.85 6.72
C VAL A 150 6.32 3.19 6.63
N HIS A 151 7.04 4.23 6.23
CA HIS A 151 6.50 5.54 5.88
C HIS A 151 6.52 5.71 4.36
N ILE A 152 5.35 5.87 3.75
CA ILE A 152 5.17 5.97 2.30
C ILE A 152 4.95 7.43 1.94
N SER A 153 5.83 7.96 1.08
CA SER A 153 5.82 9.33 0.55
C SER A 153 5.64 9.38 -0.96
#